data_AF-A0A661ZF74-F1
#
_entry.id   AF-A0A661ZF74-F1
#
_cell.length_a   1.000
_cell.length_b   1.000
_cell.length_c   1.000
_cell.angle_alpha   90.00
_cell.angle_beta   90.00
_cell.angle_gamma   90.00
#
_symmetry.space_group_name_H-M   'P 1'
#
loop_
_entity.id
_entity.type
_entity.pdbx_description
1 polymer ?
#
loop_
_entity_poly.entity_id
_entity_poly.type
_entity_poly.pdbx_seq_one_letter_code
_entity_poly.pdbx_strand_id
1 'polypeptide(L)'
;MFKNRVIVVVVIIGVIVLLGGCGEYEKLLKSRDFKKKYETGVEMYEKEEYVKAATLFDQVANIYRGTTKADTVKYYQAKSYYG
;
A
#
# COMPACT_ATOMS: atom_id res chain seq x y z
N MET A 1 -43.29 0.92 -13.57
CA MET A 1 -42.52 0.03 -12.65
C MET A 1 -41.13 -0.36 -13.16
N PHE A 2 -40.93 -0.67 -14.45
CA PHE A 2 -39.62 -1.10 -14.97
C PHE A 2 -38.50 -0.03 -14.91
N LYS A 3 -38.82 1.24 -15.16
CA LYS A 3 -37.84 2.34 -15.19
C LYS A 3 -37.19 2.62 -13.83
N ASN A 4 -37.96 2.54 -12.73
CA ASN A 4 -37.41 2.65 -11.37
C ASN A 4 -36.55 1.43 -10.99
N ARG A 5 -36.90 0.22 -11.44
CA ARG A 5 -36.06 -0.97 -11.24
C ARG A 5 -34.71 -0.84 -11.93
N VAL A 6 -34.69 -0.30 -13.16
CA VAL A 6 -33.43 -0.05 -13.89
C VAL A 6 -32.59 1.03 -13.21
N ILE A 7 -33.19 2.12 -12.73
CA ILE A 7 -32.48 3.17 -12.00
C ILE A 7 -31.85 2.61 -10.71
N VAL A 8 -32.59 1.81 -9.95
CA VAL A 8 -32.07 1.19 -8.71
C VAL A 8 -30.90 0.25 -9.01
N VAL A 9 -30.97 -0.55 -10.08
CA VAL A 9 -29.86 -1.44 -10.48
C VAL A 9 -28.62 -0.65 -10.90
N VAL A 10 -28.77 0.43 -11.66
CA VAL A 10 -27.65 1.30 -12.08
C VAL A 10 -26.99 1.95 -10.86
N VAL A 11 -27.78 2.42 -9.89
CA VAL A 11 -27.26 2.99 -8.63
C VAL A 11 -26.48 1.94 -7.83
N ILE A 12 -27.00 0.72 -7.70
CA ILE A 12 -26.33 -0.38 -6.99
C ILE A 12 -24.99 -0.75 -7.65
N ILE A 13 -24.95 -0.86 -8.99
CA ILE A 13 -23.72 -1.13 -9.73
C ILE A 13 -22.71 0.01 -9.55
N GLY A 14 -23.17 1.26 -9.58
CA GLY A 14 -22.32 2.43 -9.30
C GLY A 14 -21.68 2.38 -7.90
N VAL A 15 -22.45 1.99 -6.88
CA VAL A 15 -21.93 1.84 -5.51
C VAL A 15 -20.89 0.72 -5.40
N ILE A 16 -21.10 -0.42 -6.09
CA ILE A 16 -20.15 -1.54 -6.07
C ILE A 16 -18.80 -1.16 -6.70
N VAL A 17 -18.81 -0.39 -7.80
CA VAL A 17 -17.58 0.09 -8.44
C VAL A 17 -16.81 1.04 -7.53
N LEU A 18 -17.51 1.91 -6.78
CA LEU A 18 -16.88 2.81 -5.80
C LEU A 18 -16.25 2.06 -4.62
N LEU A 19 -16.77 0.89 -4.25
CA LEU A 19 -16.24 0.07 -3.14
C LEU A 19 -15.07 -0.85 -3.56
N GLY A 20 -14.81 -1.01 -4.86
CA GLY A 20 -13.76 -1.89 -5.39
C GLY A 20 -12.33 -1.35 -5.30
N GLY A 21 -12.12 -0.12 -4.81
CA GLY A 21 -10.84 0.59 -4.83
C GLY A 21 -9.73 0.06 -3.89
N CYS A 22 -9.89 -1.11 -3.27
CA CYS A 22 -8.85 -1.69 -2.41
C CYS A 22 -7.71 -2.27 -3.28
N GLY A 23 -6.81 -1.39 -3.71
CA GLY A 23 -5.68 -1.72 -4.58
C GLY A 23 -4.72 -2.74 -3.95
N GLU A 24 -3.85 -3.33 -4.78
CA GLU A 24 -2.86 -4.32 -4.34
C GLU A 24 -1.93 -3.78 -3.24
N TYR A 25 -1.63 -2.47 -3.26
CA TYR A 25 -0.86 -1.80 -2.22
C TYR A 25 -1.56 -1.85 -0.85
N GLU A 26 -2.86 -1.52 -0.78
CA GLU A 26 -3.64 -1.57 0.46
C GLU A 26 -3.74 -3.00 1.01
N LYS A 27 -3.86 -4.00 0.11
CA LYS A 27 -3.81 -5.42 0.50
C LYS A 27 -2.45 -5.80 1.06
N LEU A 28 -1.37 -5.36 0.42
CA LEU A 28 -0.01 -5.59 0.90
C LEU A 28 0.21 -4.92 2.26
N LEU A 29 -0.23 -3.67 2.42
CA LEU A 29 -0.13 -2.88 3.64
C LEU A 29 -0.75 -3.61 4.85
N LYS A 30 -1.90 -4.25 4.65
CA LYS A 30 -2.61 -5.02 5.69
C LYS A 30 -2.07 -6.44 5.88
N SER A 31 -1.29 -6.96 4.94
CA SER A 31 -0.70 -8.30 5.03
C SER A 31 0.40 -8.38 6.10
N ARG A 32 0.75 -9.59 6.55
CA ARG A 32 1.87 -9.83 7.48
C ARG A 32 3.16 -10.25 6.76
N ASP A 33 3.21 -10.11 5.44
CA ASP A 33 4.39 -10.46 4.64
C ASP A 33 5.40 -9.30 4.66
N PHE A 34 6.20 -9.24 5.71
CA PHE A 34 7.18 -8.17 5.91
C PHE A 34 8.32 -8.22 4.88
N LYS A 35 8.65 -9.39 4.34
CA LYS A 35 9.66 -9.52 3.28
C LYS A 35 9.17 -8.85 2.00
N LYS A 36 7.93 -9.16 1.60
CA LYS A 36 7.33 -8.55 0.41
C LYS A 36 7.14 -7.04 0.58
N LYS A 37 6.78 -6.57 1.78
CA LYS A 37 6.72 -5.13 2.09
C LYS A 37 8.08 -4.45 1.93
N TYR A 38 9.16 -5.07 2.40
CA TYR A 38 10.52 -4.55 2.21
C TYR A 38 10.87 -4.45 0.72
N GLU A 39 10.67 -5.53 -0.05
CA GLU A 39 10.98 -5.57 -1.48
C GLU A 39 10.18 -4.52 -2.25
N THR A 40 8.87 -4.44 -1.99
CA THR A 40 7.99 -3.45 -2.61
C THR A 40 8.36 -2.03 -2.18
N GLY A 41 8.80 -1.83 -0.94
CA GLY A 41 9.25 -0.53 -0.44
C GLY A 41 10.49 -0.03 -1.20
N VAL A 42 11.44 -0.92 -1.49
CA VAL A 42 12.61 -0.59 -2.32
C VAL A 42 12.19 -0.27 -3.75
N GLU A 43 11.33 -1.08 -4.37
CA GLU A 43 10.81 -0.81 -5.71
C GLU A 43 10.05 0.53 -5.79
N MET A 44 9.26 0.86 -4.77
CA MET A 44 8.54 2.13 -4.70
C MET A 44 9.48 3.32 -4.52
N TYR A 45 10.56 3.15 -3.75
CA TYR A 45 11.60 4.16 -3.63
C TYR A 45 12.31 4.40 -4.98
N GLU A 46 12.63 3.33 -5.72
CA GLU A 46 13.24 3.42 -7.06
C GLU A 46 12.29 4.06 -8.09
N LYS A 47 10.98 3.92 -7.90
CA LYS A 47 9.93 4.58 -8.71
C LYS A 47 9.63 6.01 -8.26
N GLU A 48 10.41 6.57 -7.35
CA GLU A 48 10.22 7.93 -6.79
C GLU A 48 8.89 8.10 -6.04
N GLU A 49 8.22 6.99 -5.67
CA GLU A 49 7.00 6.99 -4.86
C GLU A 49 7.35 7.01 -3.36
N TYR A 50 8.06 8.04 -2.93
CA TYR A 50 8.68 8.12 -1.60
C TYR A 50 7.69 8.00 -0.45
N VAL A 51 6.49 8.59 -0.57
CA VAL A 51 5.46 8.51 0.47
C VAL A 51 5.00 7.06 0.71
N LYS A 52 4.79 6.29 -0.37
CA LYS A 52 4.34 4.90 -0.26
C LYS A 52 5.47 3.99 0.24
N ALA A 53 6.69 4.25 -0.20
CA ALA A 53 7.89 3.58 0.26
C ALA A 53 8.11 3.80 1.78
N ALA A 54 8.08 5.06 2.24
CA ALA A 54 8.23 5.41 3.64
C ALA A 54 7.23 4.68 4.54
N THR A 55 5.96 4.62 4.12
CA THR A 55 4.90 3.93 4.86
C THR A 55 5.18 2.43 4.98
N LEU A 56 5.65 1.78 3.92
CA LEU A 56 6.04 0.36 3.99
C LEU A 56 7.25 0.17 4.91
N PHE A 57 8.24 1.05 4.82
CA PHE A 57 9.44 1.00 5.67
C PHE A 57 9.13 1.20 7.16
N ASP A 58 8.18 2.06 7.52
CA ASP A 58 7.72 2.22 8.91
C ASP A 58 7.21 0.92 9.51
N GLN A 59 6.40 0.18 8.74
CA GLN A 59 5.83 -1.08 9.22
C GLN A 59 6.88 -2.18 9.37
N VAL A 60 7.93 -2.17 8.56
CA VAL A 60 8.99 -3.18 8.62
C VAL A 60 10.13 -2.77 9.56
N ALA A 61 10.30 -1.49 9.88
CA ALA A 61 11.43 -0.98 10.68
C ALA A 61 11.58 -1.67 12.04
N ASN A 62 10.47 -1.91 12.74
CA ASN A 62 10.51 -2.61 14.03
C ASN A 62 10.76 -4.11 13.87
N ILE A 63 10.32 -4.72 12.77
CA ILE A 63 10.48 -6.15 12.50
C ILE A 63 11.93 -6.48 12.14
N TYR A 64 12.58 -5.62 11.35
CA TYR A 64 13.98 -5.80 10.95
C TYR A 64 14.98 -5.25 11.97
N ARG A 65 14.50 -4.68 13.09
CA ARG A 65 15.37 -4.18 14.15
C ARG A 65 16.23 -5.32 14.72
N GLY A 66 17.54 -5.11 14.80
CA GLY A 66 18.48 -6.13 15.27
C GLY A 66 18.85 -7.19 14.23
N THR A 67 18.35 -7.06 12.99
CA THR A 67 18.82 -7.86 11.85
C THR A 67 19.91 -7.12 11.08
N THR A 68 20.62 -7.84 10.20
CA THR A 68 21.63 -7.25 9.30
C THR A 68 21.06 -6.23 8.31
N LYS A 69 19.73 -6.19 8.13
CA LYS A 69 19.04 -5.25 7.24
C LYS A 69 18.51 -4.01 7.97
N ALA A 70 18.69 -3.91 9.29
CA ALA A 70 18.18 -2.80 10.09
C ALA A 70 18.67 -1.45 9.55
N ASP A 71 19.96 -1.34 9.26
CA ASP A 71 20.58 -0.11 8.74
C ASP A 71 20.03 0.26 7.37
N THR A 72 19.87 -0.74 6.49
CA THR A 72 19.32 -0.56 5.14
C THR A 72 17.87 -0.08 5.18
N VAL A 73 17.03 -0.68 6.04
CA VAL A 73 15.65 -0.23 6.23
C VAL A 73 15.61 1.21 6.71
N LYS A 74 16.45 1.57 7.69
CA LYS A 74 16.51 2.94 8.21
C LYS A 74 17.03 3.94 7.18
N TYR A 75 17.99 3.54 6.35
CA TYR A 75 18.51 4.34 5.25
C TYR A 75 17.42 4.68 4.24
N TYR A 76 16.72 3.68 3.72
CA TYR A 76 15.63 3.90 2.76
C TYR A 76 14.46 4.65 3.38
N GLN A 77 14.11 4.34 4.64
CA GLN A 77 13.10 5.09 5.38
C GLN A 77 13.44 6.58 5.43
N ALA A 78 14.64 6.91 5.91
CA ALA A 78 15.08 8.30 6.02
C ALA A 78 15.08 8.98 4.65
N LYS A 79 15.69 8.37 3.64
CA LYS A 79 15.71 8.92 2.28
C LYS A 79 14.31 9.12 1.70
N SER A 80 13.37 8.23 2.00
CA SER A 80 11.97 8.37 1.55
C SER A 80 11.23 9.54 2.22
N TYR A 81 11.72 10.08 3.34
CA TYR A 81 11.16 11.30 3.92
C TYR A 81 11.75 12.59 3.37
N TYR A 82 12.94 12.51 2.74
CA TYR A 82 13.61 13.67 2.16
C TYR A 82 13.47 13.76 0.63
N GLY A 83 13.23 12.62 -0.03
CA GLY A 83 12.97 12.54 -1.47
C GLY A 83 11.65 13.17 -1.87
#